data_AF-A0A6P2VY72-F1
#
_entry.id   AF-A0A6P2VY72-F1
#
_cell.length_a   1.000
_cell.length_b   1.000
_cell.length_c   1.000
_cell.angle_alpha   90.00
_cell.angle_beta   90.00
_cell.angle_gamma   90.00
#
_symmetry.space_group_name_H-M   'P 1'
#
loop_
_entity.id
_entity.type
_entity.pdbx_description
1 polymer ?
#
loop_
_entity_poly.entity_id
_entity_poly.type
_entity_poly.pdbx_seq_one_letter_code
_entity_poly.pdbx_strand_id
1 'polypeptide(L)'
;MSGGYSGGSAVGGSATGNGQTTVVGARKGITQEDKAFLCRVMCDCGRIGVWTRGGGRLQRQKCVEQRVDADNDRSVEATGQKTVYVPEVNYNMIAKPPSPIMSNDDPLEPHGDLLDYIRNSWPGKMKGYLEGKRAGLDQTRRPDVVIVYDPSQPPEQSNIRAVIEMKFEDQLTRGQASDYIKIAGDEAKYVPLKKAQCGCPDEDAEKETARSTQRSTSTDTEELFGGNAGGAHKTGPLGLPQLPPVGPGPAAPGIALPF
;
A
#
# COMPACT_ATOMS: atom_id res chain seq x y z
N MET A 1 -34.56 -34.67 49.37
CA MET A 1 -33.11 -34.90 49.53
C MET A 1 -32.39 -33.69 48.97
N SER A 2 -31.71 -32.97 49.86
CA SER A 2 -31.09 -31.66 49.61
C SER A 2 -29.66 -31.83 49.09
N GLY A 3 -29.25 -30.91 48.21
CA GLY A 3 -27.87 -30.66 47.79
C GLY A 3 -27.93 -29.73 46.59
N GLY A 4 -27.65 -28.42 46.66
CA GLY A 4 -26.67 -27.73 47.49
C GLY A 4 -25.58 -27.19 46.55
N TYR A 5 -25.94 -26.30 45.62
CA TYR A 5 -24.99 -25.64 44.73
C TYR A 5 -24.27 -24.55 45.50
N SER A 6 -23.00 -24.79 45.84
CA SER A 6 -22.11 -23.81 46.44
C SER A 6 -21.85 -22.67 45.45
N GLY A 7 -22.29 -21.46 45.83
CA GLY A 7 -21.98 -20.22 45.14
C GLY A 7 -20.53 -19.81 45.37
N GLY A 8 -19.76 -19.67 44.29
CA GLY A 8 -18.47 -18.99 44.31
C GLY A 8 -18.67 -17.50 44.08
N SER A 9 -18.66 -16.71 45.16
CA SER A 9 -18.57 -15.25 45.09
C SER A 9 -17.13 -14.84 44.82
N ALA A 10 -16.82 -14.42 43.59
CA ALA A 10 -15.60 -13.67 43.32
C ALA A 10 -15.87 -12.19 43.63
N VAL A 11 -15.45 -11.76 44.82
CA VAL A 11 -15.41 -10.34 45.19
C VAL A 11 -14.15 -9.75 44.55
N GLY A 12 -14.31 -9.12 43.37
CA GLY A 12 -13.25 -8.35 42.74
C GLY A 12 -13.14 -6.98 43.39
N GLY A 13 -12.20 -6.82 44.34
CA GLY A 13 -11.87 -5.51 44.90
C GLY A 13 -11.20 -4.62 43.84
N SER A 14 -11.78 -3.47 43.55
CA SER A 14 -11.09 -2.43 42.77
C SER A 14 -10.08 -1.72 43.68
N ALA A 15 -8.83 -2.14 43.63
CA ALA A 15 -7.74 -1.35 44.19
C ALA A 15 -7.54 -0.10 43.31
N THR A 16 -7.62 1.08 43.93
CA THR A 16 -7.26 2.36 43.32
C THR A 16 -5.74 2.46 43.18
N GLY A 17 -5.21 1.92 42.07
CA GLY A 17 -3.87 2.21 41.57
C GLY A 17 -4.00 2.85 40.19
N ASN A 18 -3.02 3.65 39.78
CA ASN A 18 -2.96 4.27 38.45
C ASN A 18 -3.04 3.17 37.38
N GLY A 19 -4.27 2.91 36.93
CA GLY A 19 -4.61 1.81 36.05
C GLY A 19 -4.08 2.10 34.67
N GLN A 20 -2.87 1.63 34.37
CA GLN A 20 -2.47 1.40 33.00
C GLN A 20 -3.36 0.25 32.50
N THR A 21 -4.44 0.59 31.80
CA THR A 21 -5.30 -0.40 31.16
C THR A 21 -4.43 -1.21 30.20
N THR A 22 -4.16 -2.47 30.54
CA THR A 22 -3.56 -3.42 29.61
C THR A 22 -4.56 -3.57 28.47
N VAL A 23 -4.26 -2.99 27.31
CA VAL A 23 -5.06 -3.20 26.11
C VAL A 23 -4.96 -4.69 25.79
N VAL A 24 -6.03 -5.42 26.09
CA VAL A 24 -6.13 -6.86 25.82
C VAL A 24 -6.19 -7.02 24.30
N GLY A 25 -5.06 -7.43 23.73
CA GLY A 25 -4.85 -7.58 22.30
C GLY A 25 -3.40 -7.28 21.98
N ALA A 26 -2.53 -8.28 22.09
CA ALA A 26 -1.13 -8.18 21.66
C ALA A 26 -1.10 -7.56 20.25
N ARG A 27 -0.53 -6.36 20.11
CA ARG A 27 -0.39 -5.71 18.81
C ARG A 27 0.38 -6.68 17.93
N LYS A 28 -0.17 -7.04 16.76
CA LYS A 28 0.43 -8.02 15.83
C LYS A 28 1.68 -7.45 15.12
N GLY A 29 2.65 -6.96 15.88
CA GLY A 29 3.86 -6.33 15.32
C GLY A 29 3.64 -4.94 14.68
N ILE A 30 2.42 -4.43 14.56
CA ILE A 30 2.13 -3.10 13.96
C ILE A 30 1.64 -2.07 14.98
N THR A 31 2.04 -0.81 14.78
CA THR A 31 1.58 0.36 15.52
C THR A 31 0.31 0.94 14.89
N GLN A 32 -0.26 1.98 15.52
CA GLN A 32 -1.40 2.68 14.96
C GLN A 32 -1.01 3.51 13.72
N GLU A 33 0.22 4.04 13.70
CA GLU A 33 0.80 4.76 12.58
C GLU A 33 1.01 3.84 11.38
N ASP A 34 1.55 2.63 11.59
CA ASP A 34 1.66 1.62 10.53
C ASP A 34 0.29 1.29 9.96
N LYS A 35 -0.69 1.06 10.83
CA LYS A 35 -2.05 0.73 10.40
C LYS A 35 -2.64 1.87 9.56
N ALA A 36 -2.47 3.12 9.99
CA ALA A 36 -2.96 4.28 9.25
C ALA A 36 -2.29 4.40 7.87
N PHE A 37 -0.97 4.22 7.81
CA PHE A 37 -0.21 4.23 6.57
C PHE A 37 -0.68 3.14 5.60
N LEU A 38 -0.70 1.88 6.07
CA LEU A 38 -1.09 0.72 5.27
C LEU A 38 -2.54 0.81 4.81
N CYS A 39 -3.44 1.32 5.66
CA CYS A 39 -4.83 1.54 5.29
C CYS A 39 -5.01 2.62 4.23
N ARG A 40 -4.28 3.74 4.32
CA ARG A 40 -4.27 4.76 3.26
C ARG A 40 -3.85 4.15 1.92
N VAL A 41 -2.74 3.42 1.89
CA VAL A 41 -2.24 2.74 0.67
C VAL A 41 -3.27 1.74 0.14
N MET A 42 -3.84 0.92 1.03
CA MET A 42 -4.87 -0.06 0.67
C MET A 42 -6.13 0.60 0.10
N CYS A 43 -6.63 1.69 0.69
CA CYS A 43 -7.83 2.35 0.18
C CYS A 43 -7.57 2.97 -1.20
N ASP A 44 -6.45 3.65 -1.38
CA ASP A 44 -6.06 4.23 -2.66
C ASP A 44 -5.92 3.16 -3.76
N CYS A 45 -5.23 2.05 -3.46
CA CYS A 45 -5.03 0.95 -4.40
C CYS A 45 -6.27 0.09 -4.61
N GLY A 46 -7.17 0.07 -3.64
CA GLY A 46 -8.48 -0.56 -3.79
C GLY A 46 -9.32 0.11 -4.88
N ARG A 47 -9.24 1.45 -4.95
CA ARG A 47 -9.98 2.30 -5.89
C ARG A 47 -9.33 2.41 -7.28
N ILE A 48 -8.03 2.66 -7.33
CA ILE A 48 -7.35 2.97 -8.60
C ILE A 48 -6.68 1.72 -9.19
N GLY A 49 -5.96 0.96 -8.35
CA GLY A 49 -5.05 -0.12 -8.73
C GLY A 49 -4.07 0.26 -9.87
N VAL A 50 -3.49 -0.73 -10.56
CA VAL A 50 -2.71 -0.54 -11.79
C VAL A 50 -3.26 -1.47 -12.88
N TRP A 51 -3.74 -0.91 -13.99
CA TRP A 51 -4.26 -1.73 -15.10
C TRP A 51 -3.13 -2.38 -15.90
N THR A 52 -3.25 -3.68 -16.19
CA THR A 52 -2.37 -4.34 -17.17
C THR A 52 -2.52 -3.68 -18.54
N ARG A 53 -1.44 -3.67 -19.33
CA ARG A 53 -1.47 -3.24 -20.74
C ARG A 53 -2.61 -3.95 -21.49
N GLY A 54 -3.54 -3.17 -22.04
CA GLY A 54 -4.76 -3.68 -22.70
C GLY A 54 -6.02 -3.77 -21.83
N GLY A 55 -6.01 -3.24 -20.59
CA GLY A 55 -7.22 -3.10 -19.76
C GLY A 55 -7.73 -4.39 -19.12
N GLY A 56 -6.92 -5.47 -19.10
CA GLY A 56 -7.36 -6.79 -18.66
C GLY A 56 -7.58 -6.95 -17.15
N ARG A 57 -6.52 -6.79 -16.33
CA ARG A 57 -6.56 -7.04 -14.87
C ARG A 57 -6.07 -5.84 -14.09
N LEU A 58 -6.74 -5.55 -12.98
CA LEU A 58 -6.32 -4.54 -12.03
C LEU A 58 -5.32 -5.12 -11.02
N GLN A 59 -4.07 -4.68 -11.08
CA GLN A 59 -2.98 -5.10 -10.21
C GLN A 59 -2.92 -4.19 -8.98
N ARG A 60 -3.64 -4.58 -7.93
CA ARG A 60 -3.65 -3.83 -6.67
C ARG A 60 -2.33 -3.96 -5.92
N GLN A 61 -1.68 -5.12 -5.96
CA GLN A 61 -0.37 -5.30 -5.34
C GLN A 61 0.72 -4.45 -6.00
N LYS A 62 0.70 -4.33 -7.33
CA LYS A 62 1.62 -3.40 -8.03
C LYS A 62 1.38 -1.94 -7.65
N CYS A 63 0.14 -1.55 -7.37
CA CYS A 63 -0.16 -0.23 -6.83
C CYS A 63 0.42 -0.04 -5.41
N VAL A 64 0.32 -1.06 -4.55
CA VAL A 64 0.87 -1.01 -3.18
C VAL A 64 2.38 -0.80 -3.25
N GLU A 65 3.08 -1.60 -4.06
CA GLU A 65 4.51 -1.49 -4.31
C GLU A 65 4.90 -0.06 -4.72
N GLN A 66 4.30 0.45 -5.80
CA GLN A 66 4.62 1.79 -6.33
C GLN A 66 4.38 2.91 -5.33
N ARG A 67 3.37 2.81 -4.47
CA ARG A 67 3.07 3.85 -3.48
C ARG A 67 4.01 3.81 -2.29
N VAL A 68 4.37 2.61 -1.84
CA VAL A 68 5.35 2.45 -0.76
C VAL A 68 6.73 2.89 -1.26
N ASP A 69 7.11 2.54 -2.48
CA ASP A 69 8.35 3.01 -3.10
C ASP A 69 8.38 4.53 -3.22
N ALA A 70 7.29 5.15 -3.67
CA ALA A 70 7.22 6.62 -3.73
C ALA A 70 7.33 7.29 -2.34
N ASP A 71 6.86 6.65 -1.26
CA ASP A 71 7.08 7.13 0.11
C ASP A 71 8.53 6.89 0.56
N ASN A 72 9.16 5.81 0.15
CA ASN A 72 10.59 5.55 0.37
C ASN A 72 11.47 6.59 -0.32
N ASP A 73 11.21 6.90 -1.58
CA ASP A 73 11.93 7.92 -2.35
C ASP A 73 11.82 9.29 -1.67
N ARG A 74 10.61 9.70 -1.28
CA ARG A 74 10.39 10.94 -0.51
C ARG A 74 11.14 10.95 0.81
N SER A 75 11.17 9.82 1.52
CA SER A 75 11.90 9.70 2.79
C SER A 75 13.40 9.83 2.58
N VAL A 76 13.95 9.24 1.52
CA VAL A 76 15.37 9.36 1.16
C VAL A 76 15.71 10.81 0.82
N GLU A 77 14.90 11.49 0.02
CA GLU A 77 15.09 12.91 -0.31
C GLU A 77 15.07 13.80 0.94
N ALA A 78 14.17 13.52 1.89
CA ALA A 78 13.99 14.35 3.08
C ALA A 78 14.97 14.05 4.22
N THR A 79 15.38 12.79 4.38
CA THR A 79 16.09 12.30 5.58
C THR A 79 17.36 11.51 5.27
N GLY A 80 17.59 11.15 4.01
CA GLY A 80 18.69 10.27 3.59
C GLY A 80 18.45 8.78 3.85
N GLN A 81 17.26 8.37 4.31
CA GLN A 81 16.92 6.97 4.60
C GLN A 81 15.53 6.60 4.08
N LYS A 82 15.35 5.33 3.68
CA LYS A 82 14.04 4.75 3.34
C LYS A 82 13.15 4.67 4.59
N THR A 83 11.86 4.51 4.38
CA THR A 83 10.93 4.20 5.49
C THR A 83 11.14 2.75 5.96
N VAL A 84 10.47 2.38 7.05
CA VAL A 84 10.47 1.00 7.57
C VAL A 84 9.66 0.01 6.73
N TYR A 85 8.98 0.46 5.68
CA TYR A 85 8.11 -0.36 4.85
C TYR A 85 8.85 -0.82 3.59
N VAL A 86 8.98 -2.14 3.44
CA VAL A 86 9.64 -2.77 2.29
C VAL A 86 8.59 -3.56 1.49
N PRO A 87 8.19 -3.09 0.30
CA PRO A 87 7.16 -3.76 -0.49
C PRO A 87 7.72 -4.95 -1.29
N GLU A 88 6.87 -5.94 -1.56
CA GLU A 88 7.09 -7.00 -2.57
C GLU A 88 8.46 -7.74 -2.50
N VAL A 89 8.98 -7.98 -1.30
CA VAL A 89 10.23 -8.74 -1.10
C VAL A 89 9.98 -10.23 -1.36
N ASN A 90 10.70 -10.85 -2.31
CA ASN A 90 10.69 -12.30 -2.43
C ASN A 90 11.55 -12.93 -1.32
N TYR A 91 11.11 -14.05 -0.76
CA TYR A 91 11.87 -14.85 0.20
C TYR A 91 12.16 -16.23 -0.37
N ASN A 92 13.38 -16.71 -0.14
CA ASN A 92 13.75 -18.10 -0.31
C ASN A 92 13.23 -18.91 0.88
N MET A 93 12.22 -19.75 0.63
CA MET A 93 11.55 -20.57 1.64
C MET A 93 12.29 -21.89 1.93
N ILE A 94 13.32 -22.24 1.15
CA ILE A 94 14.18 -23.41 1.41
C ILE A 94 15.16 -23.10 2.55
N ALA A 95 15.61 -21.84 2.66
CA ALA A 95 16.51 -21.40 3.71
C ALA A 95 15.87 -21.51 5.10
N LYS A 96 16.70 -21.72 6.13
CA LYS A 96 16.28 -21.80 7.54
C LYS A 96 17.13 -20.86 8.39
N PRO A 97 16.62 -19.69 8.83
CA PRO A 97 15.28 -19.15 8.54
C PRO A 97 15.10 -18.75 7.05
N PRO A 98 13.86 -18.54 6.56
CA PRO A 98 13.64 -17.99 5.22
C PRO A 98 14.40 -16.68 5.03
N SER A 99 15.10 -16.54 3.90
CA SER A 99 15.97 -15.40 3.64
C SER A 99 15.40 -14.51 2.54
N PRO A 100 15.49 -13.17 2.66
CA PRO A 100 15.04 -12.28 1.60
C PRO A 100 15.93 -12.42 0.35
N ILE A 101 15.34 -12.24 -0.81
CA ILE A 101 16.00 -12.23 -2.12
C ILE A 101 16.16 -10.76 -2.51
N MET A 102 17.33 -10.21 -2.17
CA MET A 102 17.70 -8.81 -2.39
C MET A 102 18.52 -8.65 -3.67
N SER A 103 18.66 -7.42 -4.14
CA SER A 103 19.54 -7.05 -5.25
C SER A 103 21.01 -7.36 -4.90
N ASN A 104 21.79 -7.70 -5.92
CA ASN A 104 23.24 -7.88 -5.75
C ASN A 104 23.96 -6.53 -5.63
N ASP A 105 23.39 -5.46 -6.18
CA ASP A 105 23.99 -4.12 -6.21
C ASP A 105 23.70 -3.35 -4.92
N ASP A 106 22.52 -3.56 -4.33
CA ASP A 106 22.11 -2.96 -3.06
C ASP A 106 21.35 -3.99 -2.19
N PRO A 107 21.89 -4.41 -1.04
CA PRO A 107 21.24 -5.36 -0.15
C PRO A 107 19.96 -4.83 0.52
N LEU A 108 19.67 -3.53 0.41
CA LEU A 108 18.44 -2.89 0.91
C LEU A 108 17.34 -2.82 -0.15
N GLU A 109 17.61 -3.27 -1.38
CA GLU A 109 16.63 -3.30 -2.46
C GLU A 109 16.15 -4.72 -2.75
N PRO A 110 14.84 -4.97 -2.83
CA PRO A 110 14.31 -6.24 -3.31
C PRO A 110 14.83 -6.53 -4.73
N HIS A 111 15.11 -7.80 -5.03
CA HIS A 111 15.51 -8.16 -6.39
C HIS A 111 14.37 -7.92 -7.40
N GLY A 112 14.59 -7.07 -8.40
CA GLY A 112 13.56 -6.62 -9.33
C GLY A 112 12.97 -7.70 -10.25
N ASP A 113 13.71 -8.78 -10.53
CA ASP A 113 13.23 -9.91 -11.34
C ASP A 113 13.56 -11.26 -10.67
N LEU A 114 12.54 -11.92 -10.10
CA LEU A 114 12.70 -13.23 -9.48
C LEU A 114 13.13 -14.32 -10.48
N LEU A 115 12.66 -14.26 -11.73
CA LEU A 115 13.04 -15.26 -12.73
C LEU A 115 14.51 -15.11 -13.11
N ASP A 116 15.01 -13.89 -13.22
CA ASP A 116 16.44 -13.63 -13.43
C ASP A 116 17.27 -14.16 -12.26
N TYR A 117 16.89 -13.84 -11.01
CA TYR A 117 17.52 -14.40 -9.82
C TYR A 117 17.54 -15.94 -9.84
N ILE A 118 16.42 -16.58 -10.23
CA ILE A 118 16.33 -18.03 -10.30
C ILE A 118 17.29 -18.61 -11.35
N ARG A 119 17.43 -17.96 -12.51
CA ARG A 119 18.34 -18.43 -13.57
C ARG A 119 19.80 -18.31 -13.15
N ASN A 120 20.14 -17.26 -12.40
CA ASN A 120 21.53 -16.89 -12.16
C ASN A 120 22.06 -17.41 -10.82
N SER A 121 21.24 -17.40 -9.77
CA SER A 121 21.69 -17.54 -8.37
C SER A 121 21.03 -18.69 -7.59
N TRP A 122 19.88 -19.23 -8.03
CA TRP A 122 19.21 -20.31 -7.29
C TRP A 122 20.03 -21.60 -7.25
N PRO A 123 19.96 -22.41 -6.17
CA PRO A 123 20.58 -23.75 -6.14
C PRO A 123 20.11 -24.63 -7.30
N GLY A 124 21.04 -25.07 -8.16
CA GLY A 124 20.70 -25.81 -9.39
C GLY A 124 20.04 -24.94 -10.48
N LYS A 125 20.01 -23.62 -10.31
CA LYS A 125 19.45 -22.63 -11.22
C LYS A 125 17.98 -22.95 -11.56
N MET A 126 17.55 -22.57 -12.76
CA MET A 126 16.22 -22.90 -13.28
C MET A 126 15.90 -24.40 -13.21
N LYS A 127 16.89 -25.27 -13.45
CA LYS A 127 16.67 -26.73 -13.37
C LYS A 127 16.31 -27.17 -11.96
N GLY A 128 17.10 -26.76 -10.97
CA GLY A 128 16.86 -27.05 -9.56
C GLY A 128 15.54 -26.48 -9.06
N TYR A 129 15.22 -25.24 -9.45
CA TYR A 129 13.93 -24.63 -9.14
C TYR A 129 12.75 -25.43 -9.72
N LEU A 130 12.83 -25.86 -10.98
CA LEU A 130 11.76 -26.67 -11.59
C LEU A 130 11.66 -28.07 -10.97
N GLU A 131 12.78 -28.69 -10.58
CA GLU A 131 12.80 -29.97 -9.87
C GLU A 131 12.13 -29.86 -8.49
N GLY A 132 12.47 -28.85 -7.69
CA GLY A 132 11.81 -28.58 -6.42
C GLY A 132 10.30 -28.38 -6.58
N LYS A 133 9.89 -27.62 -7.62
CA LYS A 133 8.47 -27.40 -7.92
C LYS A 133 7.76 -28.72 -8.29
N ARG A 134 8.39 -29.59 -9.08
CA ARG A 134 7.85 -30.93 -9.41
C ARG A 134 7.74 -31.83 -8.19
N ALA A 135 8.64 -31.66 -7.21
CA ALA A 135 8.59 -32.34 -5.93
C ALA A 135 7.57 -31.73 -4.93
N GLY A 136 6.81 -30.72 -5.35
CA GLY A 136 5.81 -30.05 -4.49
C GLY A 136 6.41 -29.11 -3.44
N LEU A 137 7.67 -28.72 -3.60
CA LEU A 137 8.30 -27.76 -2.69
C LEU A 137 7.78 -26.35 -2.96
N ASP A 138 7.36 -25.70 -1.87
CA ASP A 138 7.21 -24.26 -1.88
C ASP A 138 8.56 -23.59 -1.67
N GLN A 139 9.08 -22.97 -2.73
CA GLN A 139 10.45 -22.49 -2.78
C GLN A 139 10.55 -20.98 -2.58
N THR A 140 9.54 -20.22 -2.99
CA THR A 140 9.56 -18.75 -2.92
C THR A 140 8.20 -18.19 -2.52
N ARG A 141 8.21 -17.17 -1.68
CA ARG A 141 7.02 -16.44 -1.24
C ARG A 141 7.29 -14.94 -1.23
N ARG A 142 6.26 -14.15 -1.50
CA ARG A 142 6.34 -12.70 -1.55
C ARG A 142 5.16 -12.10 -0.79
N PRO A 143 5.35 -11.57 0.43
CA PRO A 143 4.33 -10.77 1.10
C PRO A 143 4.20 -9.41 0.42
N ASP A 144 3.06 -8.74 0.64
CA ASP A 144 2.79 -7.43 0.04
C ASP A 144 3.69 -6.35 0.66
N VAL A 145 3.84 -6.35 1.99
CA VAL A 145 4.73 -5.43 2.72
C VAL A 145 5.40 -6.15 3.88
N VAL A 146 6.70 -5.92 4.05
CA VAL A 146 7.44 -6.26 5.27
C VAL A 146 7.74 -4.96 6.01
N ILE A 147 7.52 -4.95 7.32
CA ILE A 147 7.91 -3.84 8.17
C ILE A 147 9.14 -4.24 8.96
N VAL A 148 10.21 -3.46 8.84
CA VAL A 148 11.48 -3.71 9.54
C VAL A 148 11.61 -2.88 10.82
N TYR A 149 12.53 -3.27 11.70
CA TYR A 149 12.93 -2.45 12.84
C TYR A 149 13.88 -1.34 12.39
N ASP A 150 14.83 -1.67 11.51
CA ASP A 150 15.86 -0.76 11.00
C ASP A 150 15.88 -0.79 9.46
N PRO A 151 15.55 0.33 8.78
CA PRO A 151 15.53 0.41 7.31
C PRO A 151 16.93 0.43 6.68
N SER A 152 17.99 0.52 7.48
CA SER A 152 19.38 0.38 7.01
C SER A 152 19.88 -1.06 6.98
N GLN A 153 19.02 -2.02 7.32
CA GLN A 153 19.32 -3.44 7.31
C GLN A 153 18.32 -4.20 6.42
N PRO A 154 18.75 -5.31 5.79
CA PRO A 154 17.86 -6.12 4.98
C PRO A 154 16.70 -6.68 5.83
N PRO A 155 15.57 -7.05 5.20
CA PRO A 155 14.39 -7.60 5.89
C PRO A 155 14.59 -9.09 6.24
N GLU A 156 15.71 -9.40 6.89
CA GLU A 156 15.97 -10.70 7.51
C GLU A 156 15.09 -10.90 8.74
N GLN A 157 14.82 -12.16 9.10
CA GLN A 157 13.88 -12.48 10.18
C GLN A 157 14.15 -11.78 11.52
N SER A 158 15.43 -11.54 11.85
CA SER A 158 15.85 -10.77 13.03
C SER A 158 15.44 -9.29 12.98
N ASN A 159 15.41 -8.70 11.79
CA ASN A 159 15.03 -7.31 11.53
C ASN A 159 13.54 -7.15 11.18
N ILE A 160 12.78 -8.24 10.99
CA ILE A 160 11.34 -8.16 10.72
C ILE A 160 10.56 -7.82 11.99
N ARG A 161 9.83 -6.71 11.93
CA ARG A 161 8.85 -6.29 12.94
C ARG A 161 7.45 -6.83 12.63
N ALA A 162 7.06 -6.83 11.35
CA ALA A 162 5.80 -7.44 10.89
C ALA A 162 5.86 -7.86 9.42
N VAL A 163 5.07 -8.88 9.06
CA VAL A 163 4.80 -9.28 7.67
C VAL A 163 3.33 -9.06 7.37
N ILE A 164 3.04 -8.24 6.37
CA ILE A 164 1.70 -7.79 6.02
C ILE A 164 1.24 -8.47 4.73
N GLU A 165 0.05 -9.06 4.79
CA GLU A 165 -0.68 -9.55 3.63
C GLU A 165 -1.96 -8.73 3.47
N MET A 166 -2.04 -7.92 2.41
CA MET A 166 -3.17 -7.09 2.06
C MET A 166 -4.19 -7.89 1.23
N LYS A 167 -5.43 -7.94 1.71
CA LYS A 167 -6.56 -8.59 1.01
C LYS A 167 -7.59 -7.56 0.58
N PHE A 168 -7.75 -7.40 -0.73
CA PHE A 168 -8.67 -6.45 -1.35
C PHE A 168 -10.09 -7.01 -1.55
N GLU A 169 -10.23 -8.25 -2.03
CA GLU A 169 -11.54 -8.87 -2.33
C GLU A 169 -11.66 -10.32 -1.80
N ASP A 170 -10.54 -11.00 -1.53
CA ASP A 170 -10.52 -12.45 -1.23
C ASP A 170 -10.46 -12.81 0.26
N GLN A 171 -10.97 -14.01 0.57
CA GLN A 171 -10.73 -14.72 1.83
C GLN A 171 -9.30 -15.30 1.86
N LEU A 172 -8.68 -15.35 3.05
CA LEU A 172 -7.38 -15.97 3.23
C LEU A 172 -7.44 -17.47 2.91
N THR A 173 -6.62 -17.96 1.99
CA THR A 173 -6.41 -19.40 1.87
C THR A 173 -5.47 -19.86 2.99
N ARG A 174 -5.85 -20.93 3.71
CA ARG A 174 -5.17 -21.40 4.94
C ARG A 174 -3.66 -21.63 4.79
N GLY A 175 -3.17 -21.96 3.58
CA GLY A 175 -1.75 -22.22 3.32
C GLY A 175 -0.86 -20.97 3.27
N GLN A 176 -1.38 -19.81 2.90
CA GLN A 176 -0.57 -18.59 2.76
C GLN A 176 -0.10 -18.04 4.12
N ALA A 177 -0.97 -18.13 5.14
CA ALA A 177 -0.67 -17.62 6.47
C ALA A 177 0.55 -18.33 7.09
N SER A 178 0.63 -19.66 6.97
CA SER A 178 1.76 -20.41 7.56
C SER A 178 3.11 -20.03 6.95
N ASP A 179 3.16 -19.72 5.66
CA ASP A 179 4.42 -19.37 5.01
C ASP A 179 4.89 -17.97 5.41
N TYR A 180 3.98 -17.00 5.52
CA TYR A 180 4.31 -15.67 6.00
C TYR A 180 4.64 -15.64 7.50
N ILE A 181 4.04 -16.51 8.30
CA ILE A 181 4.46 -16.73 9.70
C ILE A 181 5.88 -17.28 9.76
N LYS A 182 6.26 -18.23 8.89
CA LYS A 182 7.64 -18.73 8.82
C LYS A 182 8.64 -17.64 8.45
N ILE A 183 8.29 -16.75 7.53
CA ILE A 183 9.12 -15.58 7.18
C ILE A 183 9.26 -14.67 8.40
N ALA A 184 8.15 -14.32 9.04
CA ALA A 184 8.11 -13.44 10.19
C ALA A 184 8.85 -14.00 11.43
N GLY A 185 8.95 -15.33 11.53
CA GLY A 185 9.56 -16.05 12.66
C GLY A 185 8.63 -16.22 13.86
N ASP A 186 7.49 -15.53 13.88
CA ASP A 186 6.50 -15.56 14.95
C ASP A 186 5.10 -15.26 14.39
N GLU A 187 4.06 -15.96 14.87
CA GLU A 187 2.67 -15.71 14.47
C GLU A 187 2.20 -14.31 14.87
N ALA A 188 2.70 -13.76 15.99
CA ALA A 188 2.40 -12.41 16.44
C ALA A 188 2.93 -11.33 15.50
N LYS A 189 3.85 -11.66 14.58
CA LYS A 189 4.37 -10.72 13.58
C LYS A 189 3.63 -10.79 12.24
N TYR A 190 2.72 -11.75 12.04
CA TYR A 190 1.94 -11.87 10.80
C TYR A 190 0.61 -11.11 10.88
N VAL A 191 0.39 -10.20 9.93
CA VAL A 191 -0.82 -9.36 9.88
C VAL A 191 -1.53 -9.52 8.53
N PRO A 192 -2.63 -10.27 8.50
CA PRO A 192 -3.58 -10.16 7.40
C PRO A 192 -4.36 -8.85 7.57
N LEU A 193 -4.18 -7.91 6.63
CA LEU A 193 -4.92 -6.66 6.57
C LEU A 193 -6.02 -6.77 5.51
N LYS A 194 -7.27 -6.50 5.88
CA LYS A 194 -8.42 -6.52 4.98
C LYS A 194 -8.95 -5.10 4.77
N LYS A 195 -9.49 -4.81 3.58
CA LYS A 195 -10.13 -3.51 3.26
C LYS A 195 -11.15 -3.07 4.32
N ALA A 196 -11.98 -4.01 4.81
CA ALA A 196 -12.98 -3.74 5.84
C ALA A 196 -12.40 -3.25 7.19
N GLN A 197 -11.13 -3.57 7.49
CA GLN A 197 -10.46 -3.10 8.72
C GLN A 197 -9.94 -1.66 8.60
N CYS A 198 -9.94 -1.11 7.38
CA CYS A 198 -9.45 0.22 7.06
C CYS A 198 -10.55 1.27 6.88
N GLY A 199 -11.82 0.86 6.80
CA GLY A 199 -12.94 1.80 6.63
C GLY A 199 -12.85 2.61 5.33
N CYS A 200 -12.29 2.02 4.27
CA CYS A 200 -12.16 2.71 2.99
C CYS A 200 -13.53 3.18 2.49
N PRO A 201 -13.65 4.44 2.02
CA PRO A 201 -14.91 4.95 1.48
C PRO A 201 -15.35 4.11 0.29
N ASP A 202 -16.66 3.89 0.20
CA ASP A 202 -17.27 3.28 -0.99
C ASP A 202 -17.19 4.27 -2.16
N GLU A 203 -16.94 3.77 -3.37
CA GLU A 203 -16.64 4.59 -4.56
C GLU A 203 -17.76 5.56 -4.95
N ASP A 204 -18.97 5.37 -4.42
CA ASP A 204 -20.13 6.21 -4.66
C ASP A 204 -20.17 7.46 -3.75
N ALA A 205 -19.54 7.42 -2.58
CA ALA A 205 -19.57 8.54 -1.61
C ALA A 205 -18.69 9.73 -2.04
N GLU A 206 -17.60 9.48 -2.77
CA GLU A 206 -16.72 10.54 -3.30
C GLU A 206 -17.34 11.26 -4.52
N LYS A 207 -18.15 10.56 -5.33
CA LYS A 207 -18.88 11.20 -6.44
C LYS A 207 -20.00 12.11 -5.92
N GLU A 208 -20.69 11.71 -4.85
CA GLU A 208 -21.72 12.52 -4.19
C GLU A 208 -21.13 13.80 -3.57
N THR A 209 -20.00 13.71 -2.86
CA THR A 209 -19.36 14.87 -2.20
C THR A 209 -18.70 15.83 -3.18
N ALA A 210 -18.11 15.35 -4.27
CA ALA A 210 -17.61 16.21 -5.35
C ALA A 210 -18.74 16.92 -6.10
N ARG A 211 -19.86 16.22 -6.36
CA ARG A 211 -21.05 16.78 -7.01
C ARG A 211 -21.81 17.75 -6.10
N SER A 212 -21.82 17.49 -4.79
CA SER A 212 -22.39 18.37 -3.77
C SER A 212 -21.57 19.65 -3.63
N THR A 213 -20.24 19.55 -3.53
CA THR A 213 -19.36 20.73 -3.46
C THR A 213 -19.46 21.59 -4.73
N GLN A 214 -19.53 20.97 -5.91
CA GLN A 214 -19.77 21.70 -7.16
C GLN A 214 -21.14 22.37 -7.22
N ARG A 215 -22.21 21.69 -6.74
CA ARG A 215 -23.54 22.30 -6.62
C ARG A 215 -23.54 23.50 -5.68
N SER A 216 -22.90 23.39 -4.52
CA SER A 216 -22.79 24.47 -3.53
C SER A 216 -22.04 25.67 -4.09
N THR A 217 -20.95 25.47 -4.83
CA THR A 217 -20.21 26.58 -5.46
C THR A 217 -20.96 27.25 -6.62
N SER A 218 -21.86 26.54 -7.31
CA SER A 218 -22.64 27.10 -8.42
C SER A 218 -23.92 27.80 -7.95
N THR A 219 -24.56 27.36 -6.87
CA THR A 219 -25.81 27.98 -6.39
C THR A 219 -25.58 29.21 -5.53
N ASP A 220 -24.47 29.29 -4.78
CA ASP A 220 -24.21 30.45 -3.90
C ASP A 220 -23.71 31.69 -4.64
N THR A 221 -23.26 31.56 -5.90
CA THR A 221 -22.80 32.69 -6.73
C THR A 221 -23.87 33.26 -7.65
N GLU A 222 -24.95 32.52 -7.94
CA GLU A 222 -26.07 32.99 -8.78
C GLU A 222 -27.17 33.71 -7.99
N GLU A 223 -27.24 33.57 -6.65
CA GLU A 223 -28.24 34.29 -5.83
C GLU A 223 -27.77 35.71 -5.41
N LEU A 224 -26.48 36.01 -5.55
CA LEU A 224 -25.89 37.32 -5.17
C LEU A 224 -26.00 38.40 -6.27
N PHE A 225 -26.32 38.00 -7.51
CA PHE A 225 -26.46 38.91 -8.66
C PHE A 225 -27.82 38.72 -9.33
N GLY A 226 -28.89 39.08 -8.63
CA GLY A 226 -30.21 39.23 -9.24
C GLY A 226 -30.20 40.31 -10.33
N GLY A 227 -30.71 40.00 -11.53
CA GLY A 227 -30.88 41.01 -12.58
C GLY A 227 -31.33 40.49 -13.95
N ASN A 228 -32.65 40.43 -14.14
CA ASN A 228 -33.39 40.05 -15.35
C ASN A 228 -33.22 41.00 -16.57
N ALA A 229 -33.01 40.44 -17.78
CA ALA A 229 -33.47 40.86 -19.12
C ALA A 229 -32.64 40.06 -20.16
N GLY A 230 -33.13 39.35 -21.17
CA GLY A 230 -34.32 39.47 -22.01
C GLY A 230 -33.85 39.44 -23.48
N GLY A 231 -34.31 38.45 -24.27
CA GLY A 231 -34.33 38.56 -25.74
C GLY A 231 -33.27 37.82 -26.57
N ALA A 232 -33.70 36.66 -27.10
CA ALA A 232 -33.34 35.96 -28.35
C ALA A 232 -32.21 36.49 -29.26
N HIS A 233 -31.37 35.58 -29.80
CA HIS A 233 -31.40 35.15 -31.22
C HIS A 233 -30.37 34.02 -31.52
N LYS A 234 -30.93 32.87 -31.94
CA LYS A 234 -30.55 31.96 -33.06
C LYS A 234 -29.11 31.39 -33.24
N THR A 235 -29.05 30.06 -33.08
CA THR A 235 -28.51 29.01 -34.00
C THR A 235 -27.03 28.94 -34.41
N GLY A 236 -26.40 27.77 -34.20
CA GLY A 236 -25.37 27.23 -35.10
C GLY A 236 -24.20 26.49 -34.42
N PRO A 237 -23.83 25.27 -34.84
CA PRO A 237 -22.92 24.38 -34.10
C PRO A 237 -21.43 24.54 -34.46
N LEU A 238 -20.55 23.98 -33.62
CA LEU A 238 -19.07 23.88 -33.68
C LEU A 238 -18.32 24.94 -32.84
N GLY A 239 -18.21 24.68 -31.53
CA GLY A 239 -17.36 25.43 -30.61
C GLY A 239 -15.97 24.79 -30.47
N LEU A 240 -15.03 25.17 -31.32
CA LEU A 240 -13.60 25.08 -31.02
C LEU A 240 -13.18 26.37 -30.28
N PRO A 241 -12.47 26.28 -29.13
CA PRO A 241 -12.00 27.48 -28.42
C PRO A 241 -10.91 28.20 -29.24
N GLN A 242 -11.10 29.51 -29.44
CA GLN A 242 -10.16 30.39 -30.12
C GLN A 242 -8.97 30.72 -29.21
N LEU A 243 -7.74 30.56 -29.72
CA LEU A 243 -6.51 31.01 -29.05
C LEU A 243 -6.39 32.55 -29.10
N PRO A 244 -5.88 33.20 -28.04
CA PRO A 244 -5.72 34.65 -28.02
C PRO A 244 -4.54 35.11 -28.92
N PRO A 245 -4.62 36.33 -29.50
CA PRO A 245 -3.56 36.87 -30.37
C PRO A 245 -2.30 37.25 -29.59
N VAL A 246 -1.15 36.86 -30.14
CA VAL A 246 0.20 37.23 -29.66
C VAL A 246 0.52 38.66 -30.07
N GLY A 247 0.73 39.55 -29.10
CA GLY A 247 1.23 40.92 -29.31
C GLY A 247 2.74 40.95 -29.56
N PRO A 248 3.26 42.00 -30.23
CA PRO A 248 4.66 42.06 -30.64
C PRO A 248 5.57 42.43 -29.45
N GLY A 249 6.46 41.50 -29.08
CA GLY A 249 7.58 41.74 -28.16
C GLY A 249 8.86 42.18 -28.90
N PRO A 250 9.76 42.93 -28.24
CA PRO A 250 10.85 43.66 -28.88
C PRO A 250 12.02 42.76 -29.32
N ALA A 251 12.73 43.22 -30.35
CA ALA A 251 13.90 42.58 -30.94
C ALA A 251 15.07 42.48 -29.96
N ALA A 252 15.68 41.29 -29.89
CA ALA A 252 16.96 41.06 -29.23
C ALA A 252 18.12 41.15 -30.25
N PRO A 253 19.31 41.65 -29.83
CA PRO A 253 20.41 41.98 -30.73
C PRO A 253 21.23 40.74 -31.11
N GLY A 254 21.79 40.78 -32.33
CA GLY A 254 22.55 39.69 -32.93
C GLY A 254 23.93 39.46 -32.34
N ILE A 255 24.40 38.23 -32.45
CA ILE A 255 25.81 37.85 -32.35
C ILE A 255 26.14 36.98 -33.55
N ALA A 256 27.10 37.45 -34.34
CA ALA A 256 27.63 36.82 -35.52
C ALA A 256 28.64 35.71 -35.15
N LEU A 257 28.62 34.61 -35.91
CA LEU A 257 29.66 33.59 -35.92
C LEU A 257 30.69 33.92 -37.01
N PRO A 258 32.00 33.73 -36.79
CA PRO A 258 32.95 33.61 -37.88
C PRO A 258 33.02 32.16 -38.37
N PHE A 259 33.44 32.03 -39.62
CA PHE A 259 33.61 30.83 -40.44
C PHE A 259 34.55 29.76 -39.86
#